data_AF-A0A9R1DW86-F1
#
_entry.id   AF-A0A9R1DW86-F1
#
_cell.length_a   1.000
_cell.length_b   1.000
_cell.length_c   1.000
_cell.angle_alpha   90.00
_cell.angle_beta   90.00
_cell.angle_gamma   90.00
#
_symmetry.space_group_name_H-M   'P 1'
#
loop_
_entity.id
_entity.type
_entity.pdbx_description
1 polymer ?
#
loop_
_entity_poly.entity_id
_entity_poly.type
_entity_poly.pdbx_seq_one_letter_code
_entity_poly.pdbx_strand_id
1 'polypeptide(L)'
;MESEVVRAEMLLAPTMAFKKVQTADKYPKGQSRGRQWKHLRHLLQAADATSLPPDRPNYLNIQSPPSVYPPKRYCDVTGFEAPYMDPRTKLRYADPEVFRQIRMLPEEYVQRYLAVRNAAVVLR
;
A
#
# COMPACT_ATOMS: atom_id res chain seq x y z
N MET A 1 -33.64 -1.81 -13.22
CA MET A 1 -32.91 -0.53 -13.04
C MET A 1 -32.78 0.26 -14.34
N GLU A 2 -32.84 -0.37 -15.53
CA GLU A 2 -32.84 0.36 -16.81
C GLU A 2 -34.21 0.98 -17.16
N SER A 3 -35.31 0.36 -16.72
CA SER A 3 -36.67 0.80 -17.01
C SER A 3 -37.08 2.11 -16.32
N GLU A 4 -36.41 2.48 -15.23
CA GLU A 4 -36.71 3.71 -14.48
C GLU A 4 -36.00 4.94 -15.06
N VAL A 5 -34.86 4.74 -15.73
CA VAL A 5 -34.10 5.82 -16.38
C VAL A 5 -34.81 6.32 -17.65
N VAL A 6 -35.65 5.47 -18.27
CA VAL A 6 -36.45 5.83 -19.46
C VAL A 6 -37.62 6.76 -19.11
N ARG A 7 -38.09 6.80 -17.85
CA ARG A 7 -39.22 7.65 -17.41
C ARG A 7 -38.83 9.06 -16.98
N ALA A 8 -37.54 9.35 -16.80
CA ALA A 8 -37.10 10.71 -16.55
C ALA A 8 -37.17 11.50 -17.85
N GLU A 9 -38.11 12.45 -17.96
CA GLU A 9 -38.25 13.43 -19.04
C GLU A 9 -37.05 14.41 -19.11
N MET A 10 -35.84 13.87 -19.26
CA MET A 10 -34.63 14.61 -19.58
C MET A 10 -33.88 13.91 -20.72
N LEU A 11 -34.60 13.45 -21.73
CA LEU A 11 -33.99 13.00 -22.97
C LEU A 11 -33.53 14.23 -23.75
N LEU A 12 -32.28 14.65 -23.51
CA LEU A 12 -31.55 15.45 -24.49
C LEU A 12 -31.71 14.77 -25.86
N ALA A 13 -32.13 15.52 -26.87
CA ALA A 13 -32.32 15.00 -28.22
C ALA A 13 -31.02 14.28 -28.67
N PRO A 14 -31.10 13.03 -29.14
CA PRO A 14 -29.93 12.23 -29.50
C PRO A 14 -29.12 12.86 -30.66
N THR A 15 -29.78 13.71 -31.44
CA THR A 15 -29.19 14.51 -32.50
C THR A 15 -29.49 15.98 -32.24
N MET A 16 -28.44 16.80 -32.12
CA MET A 16 -28.60 18.23 -31.94
C MET A 16 -28.61 18.92 -33.31
N ALA A 17 -29.71 19.55 -33.67
CA ALA A 17 -29.94 20.13 -35.01
C ALA A 17 -28.91 21.20 -35.41
N PHE A 18 -28.25 21.84 -34.43
CA PHE A 18 -27.22 22.85 -34.67
C PHE A 18 -25.81 22.26 -34.88
N LYS A 19 -25.62 20.95 -34.69
CA LYS A 19 -24.30 20.31 -34.77
C LYS A 19 -24.12 19.60 -36.10
N LYS A 20 -23.11 20.05 -36.87
CA LYS A 20 -22.80 19.50 -38.21
C LYS A 20 -22.27 18.06 -38.20
N VAL A 21 -21.72 17.61 -37.06
CA VAL A 21 -21.25 16.23 -36.84
C VAL A 21 -21.80 15.76 -35.50
N GLN A 22 -22.68 14.76 -35.51
CA GLN A 22 -23.26 14.23 -34.28
C GLN A 22 -22.20 13.43 -33.53
N THR A 23 -22.31 13.41 -32.20
CA THR A 23 -21.37 12.66 -31.34
C THR A 23 -21.39 11.16 -31.65
N ALA A 24 -22.53 10.63 -32.11
CA ALA A 24 -22.70 9.25 -32.54
C ALA A 24 -21.91 8.92 -33.83
N ASP A 25 -21.75 9.88 -34.74
CA ASP A 25 -21.06 9.67 -36.02
C ASP A 25 -19.53 9.64 -35.83
N LYS A 26 -19.03 10.44 -34.88
CA LYS A 26 -17.58 10.57 -34.63
C LYS A 26 -17.00 9.39 -33.85
N TYR A 27 -17.84 8.67 -33.10
CA TYR A 27 -17.45 7.49 -32.33
C TYR A 27 -18.54 6.43 -32.48
N PRO A 28 -18.44 5.51 -33.47
CA PRO A 28 -19.36 4.39 -33.53
C PRO A 28 -19.24 3.63 -32.21
N LYS A 29 -20.30 3.60 -31.41
CA LYS A 29 -20.32 2.79 -30.19
C LYS A 29 -20.29 1.33 -30.63
N GLY A 30 -19.08 0.77 -30.78
CA GLY A 30 -18.88 -0.66 -30.84
C GLY A 30 -19.60 -1.31 -29.66
N GLN A 31 -20.11 -2.52 -29.85
CA GLN A 31 -20.80 -3.32 -28.82
C GLN A 31 -20.18 -3.07 -27.44
N SER A 32 -20.99 -2.65 -26.48
CA SER A 32 -20.58 -2.46 -25.09
C SER A 32 -20.19 -3.82 -24.51
N ARG A 33 -18.98 -4.28 -24.86
CA ARG A 33 -18.34 -5.38 -24.14
C ARG A 33 -18.10 -4.81 -22.75
N GLY A 34 -18.84 -5.32 -21.77
CA GLY A 34 -18.71 -4.94 -20.37
C GLY A 34 -17.21 -4.86 -20.04
N ARG A 35 -16.79 -3.73 -19.47
CA ARG A 35 -15.39 -3.49 -19.15
C ARG A 35 -14.91 -4.59 -18.19
N GLN A 36 -14.21 -5.58 -18.72
CA GLN A 36 -13.65 -6.65 -17.89
C GLN A 36 -12.33 -6.16 -17.30
N TRP A 37 -12.28 -6.05 -15.97
CA TRP A 37 -11.06 -5.73 -15.25
C TRP A 37 -10.12 -6.93 -15.32
N LYS A 38 -8.94 -6.74 -15.91
CA LYS A 38 -7.90 -7.77 -15.94
C LYS A 38 -7.27 -7.90 -14.55
N HIS A 39 -7.00 -9.13 -14.12
CA HIS A 39 -6.27 -9.38 -12.89
C HIS A 39 -4.82 -8.91 -13.00
N LEU A 40 -4.23 -8.47 -11.88
CA LEU A 40 -2.83 -8.00 -11.82
C LEU A 40 -1.85 -9.03 -12.40
N ARG A 41 -2.04 -10.33 -12.12
CA ARG A 41 -1.19 -11.41 -12.68
C ARG A 41 -1.16 -11.39 -14.20
N HIS A 42 -2.32 -11.20 -14.84
CA HIS A 42 -2.45 -11.16 -16.29
C HIS A 42 -1.81 -9.90 -16.89
N LEU A 43 -1.86 -8.77 -16.16
CA LEU A 43 -1.19 -7.53 -16.55
C LEU A 43 0.33 -7.64 -16.44
N LEU A 44 0.83 -8.28 -15.38
CA LEU A 44 2.27 -8.51 -15.18
C LEU A 44 2.85 -9.47 -16.24
N GLN A 45 2.10 -10.51 -16.59
CA GLN A 45 2.49 -11.43 -17.66
C GLN A 45 2.53 -10.72 -19.02
N ALA A 46 1.53 -9.88 -19.32
CA ALA A 46 1.51 -9.10 -20.57
C ALA A 46 2.56 -7.97 -20.62
N ALA A 47 3.10 -7.56 -19.47
CA ALA A 47 4.13 -6.52 -19.41
C ALA A 47 5.55 -7.05 -19.69
N ASP A 48 5.74 -8.36 -19.83
CA ASP A 48 6.99 -9.03 -20.21
C ASP A 48 8.25 -8.37 -19.64
N ALA A 49 8.32 -8.32 -18.30
CA ALA A 49 9.37 -7.62 -17.56
C ALA A 49 10.81 -8.08 -17.90
N THR A 50 10.97 -9.30 -18.41
CA THR A 50 12.27 -9.89 -18.82
C THR A 50 12.80 -9.30 -20.12
N SER A 51 11.95 -8.73 -20.96
CA SER A 51 12.35 -8.14 -22.25
C SER A 51 12.94 -6.74 -22.09
N LEU A 52 12.70 -6.08 -20.95
CA LEU A 52 13.23 -4.76 -20.68
C LEU A 52 14.64 -4.85 -20.08
N PRO A 53 15.54 -3.94 -20.45
CA PRO A 53 16.85 -3.85 -19.83
C PRO A 53 16.71 -3.58 -18.31
N PRO A 54 17.61 -4.13 -17.47
CA PRO A 54 17.50 -4.07 -16.00
C PRO A 54 17.59 -2.64 -15.43
N ASP A 55 18.19 -1.73 -16.19
CA ASP A 55 18.33 -0.30 -15.84
C ASP A 55 17.02 0.48 -15.98
N ARG A 56 16.03 -0.08 -16.71
CA ARG A 56 14.76 0.61 -16.91
C ARG A 56 13.81 0.33 -15.74
N PRO A 57 13.30 1.36 -15.04
CA PRO A 57 12.37 1.15 -13.94
C PRO A 57 11.08 0.50 -14.49
N ASN A 58 10.73 -0.64 -13.90
CA ASN A 58 9.49 -1.35 -14.15
C ASN A 58 8.66 -1.39 -12.87
N TYR A 59 7.36 -1.64 -12.98
CA TYR A 59 6.43 -1.77 -11.84
C TYR A 59 6.90 -2.77 -10.76
N LEU A 60 7.74 -3.74 -11.13
CA LEU A 60 8.33 -4.73 -10.22
C LEU A 60 9.63 -4.25 -9.57
N ASN A 61 10.35 -3.32 -10.20
CA ASN A 61 11.70 -2.90 -9.80
C ASN A 61 11.70 -1.56 -9.07
N ILE A 62 10.63 -0.76 -9.17
CA ILE A 62 10.52 0.52 -8.47
C ILE A 62 10.39 0.25 -6.98
N GLN A 63 11.49 0.37 -6.25
CA GLN A 63 11.53 0.38 -4.80
C GLN A 63 11.50 1.82 -4.28
N SER A 64 10.86 2.04 -3.15
CA SER A 64 10.92 3.34 -2.47
C SER A 64 12.34 3.58 -1.95
N PRO A 65 12.87 4.82 -2.04
CA PRO A 65 14.14 5.14 -1.42
C PRO A 65 14.08 4.93 0.10
N PRO A 66 15.22 4.66 0.76
CA PRO A 66 15.27 4.55 2.22
C PRO A 66 14.90 5.89 2.88
N SER A 67 14.38 5.81 4.11
CA SER A 67 14.07 7.02 4.89
C SER A 67 15.36 7.80 5.20
N VAL A 68 15.35 9.09 4.88
CA VAL A 68 16.42 10.04 5.25
C VAL A 68 16.22 10.56 6.68
N TYR A 69 14.97 10.59 7.17
CA TYR A 69 14.65 11.11 8.49
C TYR A 69 14.98 10.10 9.59
N PRO A 70 15.56 10.54 10.72
CA PRO A 70 15.78 9.70 11.88
C PRO A 70 14.46 9.08 12.39
N PRO A 71 14.41 7.77 12.67
CA PRO A 71 13.22 7.15 13.20
C PRO A 71 12.98 7.57 14.65
N LYS A 72 11.71 7.87 14.97
CA LYS A 72 11.28 8.04 16.36
C LYS A 72 11.40 6.73 17.13
N ARG A 73 11.78 6.83 18.40
CA ARG A 73 11.98 5.67 19.28
C ARG A 73 10.80 5.58 20.24
N TYR A 74 10.15 4.44 20.24
CA TYR A 74 9.04 4.13 21.13
C TYR A 74 9.42 3.00 22.07
N CYS A 75 8.81 3.00 23.24
CA CYS A 75 8.95 1.98 24.27
C CYS A 75 8.36 0.67 23.75
N ASP A 76 9.12 -0.42 23.88
CA ASP A 76 8.72 -1.73 23.35
C ASP A 76 7.57 -2.37 24.18
N VAL A 77 7.29 -1.84 25.38
CA VAL A 77 6.25 -2.33 26.30
C VAL A 77 5.00 -1.45 26.27
N THR A 78 5.16 -0.12 26.39
CA THR A 78 4.05 0.83 26.56
C THR A 78 3.70 1.62 25.30
N GLY A 79 4.60 1.71 24.32
CA GLY A 79 4.39 2.49 23.10
C GLY A 79 4.59 4.02 23.23
N PHE A 80 4.89 4.53 24.42
CA PHE A 80 5.28 5.95 24.59
C PHE A 80 6.65 6.25 23.97
N GLU A 81 6.96 7.54 23.75
CA GLU A 81 8.29 7.93 23.28
C GLU A 81 9.37 7.51 24.30
N ALA A 82 10.37 6.77 23.83
CA ALA A 82 11.40 6.18 24.67
C ALA A 82 12.76 6.85 24.39
N PRO A 83 13.23 7.73 25.29
CA PRO A 83 14.55 8.33 25.17
C PRO A 83 15.68 7.34 25.51
N TYR A 84 15.41 6.27 26.25
CA TYR A 84 16.41 5.35 26.78
C TYR A 84 16.33 3.93 26.22
N MET A 85 17.45 3.21 26.29
CA MET A 85 17.60 1.82 25.88
C MET A 85 18.45 1.07 26.89
N ASP A 86 18.03 -0.14 27.26
CA ASP A 86 18.80 -1.01 28.14
C ASP A 86 19.97 -1.67 27.39
N PRO A 87 21.24 -1.52 27.83
CA PRO A 87 22.38 -2.13 27.12
C PRO A 87 22.38 -3.66 27.16
N ARG A 88 21.70 -4.28 28.13
CA ARG A 88 21.64 -5.75 28.25
C ARG A 88 20.63 -6.35 27.27
N THR A 89 19.36 -5.93 27.38
CA THR A 89 18.25 -6.50 26.60
C THR A 89 18.02 -5.78 25.26
N LYS A 90 18.63 -4.60 25.06
CA LYS A 90 18.39 -3.68 23.93
C LYS A 90 16.94 -3.17 23.84
N LEU A 91 16.10 -3.42 24.84
CA LEU A 91 14.73 -2.90 24.87
C LEU A 91 14.72 -1.40 25.16
N ARG A 92 13.79 -0.71 24.52
CA ARG A 92 13.57 0.74 24.68
C ARG A 92 12.55 0.98 25.77
N TYR A 93 12.79 1.97 26.63
CA TYR A 93 11.89 2.31 27.74
C TYR A 93 11.77 3.82 27.93
N ALA A 94 10.62 4.24 28.46
CA ALA A 94 10.33 5.63 28.80
C ALA A 94 10.55 5.90 30.30
N ASP A 95 9.98 5.05 31.16
CA ASP A 95 9.94 5.25 32.61
C ASP A 95 10.84 4.27 33.39
N PRO A 96 11.30 4.65 34.60
CA PRO A 96 12.10 3.77 35.45
C PRO A 96 11.31 2.53 35.94
N GLU A 97 9.98 2.63 36.05
CA GLU A 97 9.13 1.50 36.42
C GLU A 97 9.15 0.40 35.35
N VAL A 98 9.06 0.80 34.08
CA VAL A 98 9.17 -0.11 32.94
C VAL A 98 10.58 -0.73 32.89
N PHE A 99 11.62 0.04 33.19
CA PHE A 99 12.98 -0.49 33.28
C PHE A 99 13.12 -1.60 34.33
N ARG A 100 12.50 -1.41 35.52
CA ARG A 100 12.47 -2.45 36.56
C ARG A 100 11.77 -3.72 36.07
N GLN A 101 10.65 -3.57 35.36
CA GLN A 101 9.93 -4.70 34.76
C GLN A 101 10.78 -5.43 33.71
N ILE A 102 11.43 -4.69 32.80
CA ILE A 102 12.35 -5.23 31.78
C ILE A 102 13.46 -6.07 32.40
N ARG A 103 14.00 -5.67 33.56
CA ARG A 103 15.06 -6.42 34.22
C ARG A 103 14.61 -7.74 34.85
N MET A 104 13.31 -7.90 35.12
CA MET A 104 12.71 -9.14 35.63
C MET A 104 12.17 -10.05 34.52
N LEU A 105 12.11 -9.57 33.27
CA LEU A 105 11.59 -10.35 32.14
C LEU A 105 12.56 -11.48 31.74
N PRO A 106 12.05 -12.68 31.40
CA PRO A 106 12.87 -13.76 30.84
C PRO A 106 13.36 -13.41 29.43
N GLU A 107 14.49 -13.99 29.03
CA GLU A 107 15.10 -13.74 27.72
C GLU A 107 14.17 -14.09 26.54
N GLU A 108 13.31 -15.11 26.70
CA GLU A 108 12.34 -15.48 25.67
C GLU A 108 11.36 -14.33 25.37
N TYR A 109 10.88 -13.62 26.40
CA TYR A 109 9.99 -12.49 26.23
C TYR A 109 10.72 -11.29 25.65
N VAL A 110 11.96 -11.04 26.08
CA VAL A 110 12.82 -10.00 25.49
C VAL A 110 12.91 -10.20 23.99
N GLN A 111 13.18 -11.43 23.54
CA GLN A 111 13.28 -11.74 22.12
C GLN A 111 11.95 -11.56 21.38
N ARG A 112 10.82 -11.90 21.99
CA ARG A 112 9.49 -11.65 21.42
C ARG A 112 9.23 -10.15 21.23
N TYR A 113 9.57 -9.32 22.22
CA TYR A 113 9.46 -7.86 22.09
C TYR A 113 10.40 -7.30 21.00
N LEU A 114 11.64 -7.80 20.92
CA LEU A 114 12.57 -7.44 19.86
C LEU A 114 12.09 -7.85 18.46
N ALA A 115 11.37 -8.97 18.35
CA ALA A 115 10.84 -9.48 17.08
C ALA A 115 9.80 -8.53 16.47
N VAL A 116 8.98 -7.87 17.29
CA VAL A 116 7.96 -6.91 16.83
C VAL A 116 8.58 -5.77 16.00
N ARG A 117 9.78 -5.32 16.39
CA ARG A 117 10.52 -4.27 15.66
C ARG A 117 11.57 -4.82 14.69
N ASN A 118 11.49 -6.11 14.34
CA ASN A 118 12.45 -6.82 13.49
C ASN A 118 13.91 -6.70 13.99
N ALA A 119 14.12 -6.69 15.31
CA ALA A 119 15.45 -6.61 15.93
C ALA A 119 15.86 -7.90 16.68
N ALA A 120 15.05 -8.96 16.59
CA ALA A 120 15.35 -10.24 17.23
C ALA A 120 16.59 -10.90 16.59
N VAL A 121 17.50 -11.37 17.44
CA VAL A 121 18.72 -12.08 17.03
C VAL A 121 18.39 -13.55 16.75
N VAL A 122 18.17 -13.90 15.49
CA VAL A 122 18.05 -15.31 15.08
C VAL A 122 19.43 -15.83 14.71
N LEU A 123 20.01 -16.67 15.58
CA LEU A 123 21.22 -17.43 15.24
C LEU A 123 20.83 -18.46 14.18
N ARG A 124 21.54 -18.46 13.04
CA ARG A 124 21.39 -19.40 11.93
C ARG A 124 22.65 -20.22 11.77
#